data_AF-A0A0J8TZR7-F1
#
_entry.id   AF-A0A0J8TZR7-F1
#
_cell.length_a   1.000
_cell.length_b   1.000
_cell.length_c   1.000
_cell.angle_alpha   90.00
_cell.angle_beta   90.00
_cell.angle_gamma   90.00
#
_symmetry.space_group_name_H-M   'P 1'
#
loop_
_entity.id
_entity.type
_entity.pdbx_description
1 polymer ?
#
loop_
_entity_poly.entity_id
_entity_poly.type
_entity_poly.pdbx_seq_one_letter_code
_entity_poly.pdbx_strand_id
1 'polypeptide(L)'
;MPVRMSSQRFEELVSDALDLIPPQLAAAIDNVVVLVEDRDPDEPEILGLYRGVALTERDSWYAGSLPDTITIYREALLDFCDSEAAVVDEVAITVIHEIAHHFGIDDERLHELGWG
;
A
#
# COMPACT_ATOMS: atom_id res chain seq x y z
N MET A 1 -5.76 22.71 -0.39
CA MET A 1 -5.12 22.66 0.95
C MET A 1 -5.04 21.20 1.31
N PRO A 2 -3.89 20.71 1.83
CA PRO A 2 -3.76 19.31 2.19
C PRO A 2 -4.80 18.94 3.25
N VAL A 3 -5.42 17.77 3.11
CA VAL A 3 -6.37 17.26 4.10
C VAL A 3 -5.63 16.89 5.38
N ARG A 4 -6.28 17.14 6.51
CA ARG A 4 -5.79 16.70 7.83
C ARG A 4 -6.86 15.83 8.47
N MET A 5 -6.44 14.67 8.95
CA MET A 5 -7.29 13.73 9.67
C MET A 5 -6.48 12.99 10.73
N SER A 6 -7.16 12.33 11.67
CA SER A 6 -6.51 11.47 12.66
C SER A 6 -5.97 10.20 12.01
N SER A 7 -5.02 9.53 12.68
CA SER A 7 -4.53 8.21 12.25
C SER A 7 -5.67 7.21 12.11
N GLN A 8 -6.58 7.17 13.09
CA GLN A 8 -7.76 6.30 13.07
C GLN A 8 -8.64 6.55 11.83
N ARG A 9 -8.90 7.82 11.48
CA ARG A 9 -9.71 8.14 10.29
C ARG A 9 -8.98 7.72 9.02
N PHE A 10 -7.67 7.90 8.97
CA PHE A 10 -6.87 7.47 7.83
C PHE A 10 -6.88 5.94 7.68
N GLU A 11 -6.76 5.17 8.76
CA GLU A 11 -6.85 3.71 8.75
C GLU A 11 -8.22 3.22 8.22
N GLU A 12 -9.31 3.91 8.54
CA GLU A 12 -10.64 3.64 7.95
C GLU A 12 -10.62 3.83 6.42
N LEU A 13 -10.03 4.94 5.95
CA LEU A 13 -9.92 5.20 4.50
C LEU A 13 -8.99 4.22 3.79
N VAL A 14 -7.95 3.73 4.46
CA VAL A 14 -7.11 2.66 3.93
C VAL A 14 -7.95 1.40 3.73
N SER A 15 -8.80 1.03 4.68
CA SER A 15 -9.72 -0.10 4.51
C SER A 15 -10.65 0.10 3.32
N ASP A 16 -11.24 1.29 3.18
CA ASP A 16 -12.11 1.63 2.04
C ASP A 16 -11.35 1.51 0.70
N ALA A 17 -10.07 1.90 0.68
CA ALA A 17 -9.22 1.79 -0.51
C ALA A 17 -8.90 0.34 -0.89
N LEU A 18 -8.68 -0.54 0.11
CA LEU A 18 -8.42 -1.96 -0.15
C LEU A 18 -9.65 -2.66 -0.76
N ASP A 19 -10.87 -2.22 -0.43
CA ASP A 19 -12.11 -2.74 -1.02
C ASP A 19 -12.27 -2.37 -2.51
N LEU A 20 -11.52 -1.38 -3.01
CA LEU A 20 -11.51 -1.00 -4.43
C LEU A 20 -10.61 -1.91 -5.29
N ILE A 21 -9.80 -2.75 -4.66
CA ILE A 21 -8.78 -3.51 -5.37
C ILE A 21 -9.43 -4.58 -6.27
N PRO A 22 -9.03 -4.65 -7.55
CA PRO A 22 -9.60 -5.63 -8.47
C PRO A 22 -9.41 -7.07 -7.97
N PRO A 23 -10.40 -7.96 -8.16
CA PRO A 23 -10.29 -9.38 -7.76
C PRO A 23 -9.07 -10.12 -8.33
N GLN A 24 -8.55 -9.64 -9.47
CA GLN A 24 -7.35 -10.19 -10.11
C GLN A 24 -6.08 -9.95 -9.28
N LEU A 25 -6.05 -8.86 -8.50
CA LEU A 25 -4.95 -8.49 -7.59
C LEU A 25 -5.27 -8.86 -6.14
N ALA A 26 -6.54 -9.02 -5.76
CA ALA A 26 -6.93 -9.41 -4.40
C ALA A 26 -6.25 -10.70 -3.91
N ALA A 27 -6.08 -11.71 -4.79
CA ALA A 27 -5.38 -12.94 -4.45
C ALA A 27 -3.89 -12.75 -4.09
N ALA A 28 -3.26 -11.70 -4.63
CA ALA A 28 -1.90 -11.32 -4.26
C ALA A 28 -1.84 -10.63 -2.89
N ILE A 29 -2.92 -9.92 -2.53
CA ILE A 29 -3.05 -9.20 -1.25
C ILE A 29 -3.40 -10.12 -0.09
N ASP A 30 -4.05 -11.26 -0.34
CA ASP A 30 -4.48 -12.18 0.72
C ASP A 30 -3.33 -12.62 1.67
N ASN A 31 -2.06 -12.52 1.25
CA ASN A 31 -0.89 -12.81 2.08
C ASN A 31 -0.02 -11.57 2.39
N VAL A 32 -0.58 -10.37 2.24
CA VAL A 32 0.08 -9.09 2.47
C VAL A 32 -0.61 -8.35 3.62
N VAL A 33 0.18 -7.85 4.56
CA VAL A 33 -0.30 -6.99 5.64
C VAL A 33 -0.05 -5.53 5.25
N VAL A 34 -1.10 -4.72 5.27
CA VAL A 34 -0.99 -3.28 5.06
C VAL A 34 -0.74 -2.60 6.40
N LEU A 35 0.37 -1.88 6.50
CA LEU A 35 0.78 -1.10 7.67
C LEU A 35 0.61 0.39 7.37
N VAL A 36 0.36 1.19 8.41
CA VAL A 36 0.29 2.64 8.29
C VAL A 36 1.38 3.24 9.17
N GLU A 37 2.22 4.07 8.57
CA GLU A 37 3.22 4.88 9.27
C GLU A 37 3.08 6.35 8.88
N ASP A 38 3.69 7.27 9.64
CA ASP A 38 3.58 8.69 9.34
C ASP A 38 4.40 9.08 8.11
N ARG A 39 5.70 8.73 8.09
CA ARG A 39 6.63 8.93 6.96
C ARG A 39 7.78 7.93 7.00
N ASP A 40 8.35 7.67 5.83
CA ASP A 40 9.64 6.99 5.73
C ASP A 40 10.76 7.93 6.21
N PRO A 41 11.68 7.45 7.07
CA PRO A 41 12.77 8.28 7.60
C PRO A 41 13.85 8.63 6.56
N ASP A 42 14.02 7.78 5.54
CA ASP A 42 15.06 7.91 4.52
C ASP A 42 14.51 8.54 3.23
N GLU A 43 13.26 8.23 2.88
CA GLU A 43 12.58 8.71 1.67
C GLU A 43 11.21 9.37 1.98
N PRO A 44 11.15 10.57 2.57
CA PRO A 44 9.92 11.16 3.13
C PRO A 44 8.82 11.50 2.12
N GLU A 45 9.09 11.33 0.82
CA GLU A 45 8.18 11.59 -0.30
C GLU A 45 7.51 10.31 -0.83
N ILE A 46 7.97 9.11 -0.43
CA ILE A 46 7.33 7.86 -0.88
C ILE A 46 5.96 7.70 -0.22
N LEU A 47 4.99 7.24 -0.99
CA LEU A 47 3.60 7.07 -0.54
C LEU A 47 3.36 5.68 0.05
N GLY A 48 4.10 4.69 -0.45
CA GLY A 48 4.07 3.33 0.06
C GLY A 48 5.39 2.59 -0.19
N LEU A 49 5.54 1.44 0.46
CA LEU A 49 6.71 0.59 0.32
C LEU A 49 6.37 -0.88 0.53
N TYR A 50 6.60 -1.70 -0.48
CA TYR A 50 6.57 -3.16 -0.36
C TYR A 50 7.83 -3.69 0.34
N ARG A 51 7.66 -4.46 1.41
CA ARG A 51 8.72 -5.24 2.05
C ARG A 51 8.31 -6.72 2.09
N GLY A 52 8.96 -7.51 1.25
CA GLY A 52 8.85 -8.97 1.29
C GLY A 52 9.89 -9.57 2.23
N VAL A 53 9.51 -10.56 3.05
CA VAL A 53 10.50 -11.32 3.84
C VAL A 53 11.06 -12.42 2.95
N ALA A 54 12.35 -12.32 2.60
CA ALA A 54 13.00 -13.36 1.83
C ALA A 54 12.93 -14.71 2.57
N LEU A 55 12.38 -15.72 1.88
CA LEU A 55 12.22 -17.10 2.37
C LEU A 55 13.53 -17.81 2.77
N THR A 56 14.68 -17.15 2.68
CA THR A 56 16.03 -17.71 2.88
C THR A 56 16.61 -17.49 4.28
N GLU A 57 15.97 -16.71 5.15
CA GLU A 57 16.36 -16.57 6.58
C GLU A 57 15.58 -17.55 7.50
N ARG A 58 15.19 -18.71 6.94
CA ARG A 58 14.44 -19.77 7.61
C ARG A 58 15.32 -20.59 8.56
N ASP A 59 15.74 -19.98 9.66
CA ASP A 59 16.21 -20.74 10.81
C ASP A 59 15.02 -21.28 11.61
N SER A 60 15.06 -22.60 11.78
CA SER A 60 14.13 -23.59 12.36
C SER A 60 13.36 -23.29 13.68
N TRP A 61 13.16 -22.05 14.13
CA TRP A 61 12.58 -21.77 15.46
C TRP A 61 11.22 -21.05 15.50
N TYR A 62 10.69 -20.52 14.39
CA TYR A 62 9.37 -19.87 14.39
C TYR A 62 8.42 -20.53 13.39
N ALA A 63 7.38 -21.16 13.92
CA ALA A 63 6.29 -21.71 13.15
C ALA A 63 5.46 -20.57 12.56
N GLY A 64 5.47 -20.42 11.24
CA GLY A 64 4.66 -19.46 10.48
C GLY A 64 5.53 -18.54 9.64
N SER A 65 5.38 -18.59 8.31
CA SER A 65 5.89 -17.54 7.43
C SER A 65 5.25 -16.21 7.83
N LEU A 66 6.07 -15.20 8.14
CA LEU A 66 5.57 -13.84 8.28
C LEU A 66 5.02 -13.40 6.92
N PRO A 67 3.85 -12.74 6.88
CA PRO A 67 3.31 -12.22 5.64
C PRO A 67 4.22 -11.11 5.09
N ASP A 68 4.13 -10.87 3.78
CA ASP A 68 4.75 -9.68 3.20
C ASP A 68 4.00 -8.43 3.68
N THR A 69 4.64 -7.27 3.65
CA THR A 69 4.04 -6.03 4.15
C THR A 69 4.07 -4.93 3.11
N ILE A 70 3.00 -4.14 3.03
CA ILE A 70 2.99 -2.85 2.34
C ILE A 70 2.82 -1.78 3.40
N THR A 71 3.82 -0.93 3.60
CA THR A 71 3.69 0.24 4.46
C THR A 71 3.15 1.40 3.66
N ILE A 72 2.11 2.06 4.14
CA ILE A 72 1.52 3.26 3.57
C ILE A 72 1.87 4.45 4.46
N TYR A 73 2.39 5.52 3.86
CA TYR A 73 2.88 6.70 4.57
C TYR A 73 1.84 7.81 4.58
N ARG A 74 1.16 7.91 5.72
CA ARG A 74 0.00 8.80 5.95
C ARG A 74 0.32 10.25 5.63
N GLU A 75 1.39 10.81 6.17
CA GLU A 75 1.65 12.23 6.00
C GLU A 75 2.07 12.58 4.57
N ALA A 76 2.80 11.68 3.91
CA ALA A 76 3.15 11.85 2.51
C ALA A 76 1.88 11.90 1.64
N LEU A 77 0.96 10.95 1.80
CA LEU A 77 -0.32 10.92 1.08
C LEU A 77 -1.19 12.16 1.36
N LEU A 78 -1.29 12.58 2.62
CA LEU A 78 -2.09 13.74 3.00
C LEU A 78 -1.54 15.07 2.43
N ASP A 79 -0.25 15.14 2.10
CA ASP A 79 0.34 16.31 1.44
C ASP A 79 -0.13 16.44 -0.02
N PHE A 80 -0.42 15.33 -0.70
CA PHE A 80 -0.88 15.30 -2.09
C PHE A 80 -2.41 15.35 -2.23
N CYS A 81 -3.15 14.96 -1.19
CA CYS A 81 -4.61 14.85 -1.24
C CYS A 81 -5.34 16.10 -0.71
N ASP A 82 -6.40 16.51 -1.40
CA ASP A 82 -7.24 17.65 -1.03
C ASP A 82 -8.64 17.27 -0.55
N SER A 83 -8.98 15.98 -0.53
CA SER A 83 -10.22 15.42 -0.01
C SER A 83 -10.04 13.99 0.54
N GLU A 84 -10.97 13.52 1.39
CA GLU A 84 -10.95 12.11 1.84
C GLU A 84 -11.13 11.14 0.67
N ALA A 85 -11.91 11.50 -0.35
CA ALA A 85 -12.07 10.70 -1.56
C ALA A 85 -10.74 10.56 -2.32
N ALA A 86 -9.99 11.66 -2.45
CA ALA A 86 -8.66 11.63 -3.04
C ALA A 86 -7.69 10.74 -2.24
N VAL A 87 -7.78 10.74 -0.90
CA VAL A 87 -6.97 9.83 -0.07
C VAL A 87 -7.29 8.37 -0.36
N VAL A 88 -8.57 8.00 -0.46
CA VAL A 88 -8.98 6.62 -0.78
C VAL A 88 -8.45 6.20 -2.15
N ASP A 89 -8.62 7.05 -3.17
CA ASP A 89 -8.15 6.78 -4.52
C ASP A 89 -6.62 6.64 -4.57
N GLU A 90 -5.89 7.56 -3.93
CA GLU A 90 -4.42 7.57 -3.93
C GLU A 90 -3.84 6.38 -3.16
N VAL A 91 -4.45 5.98 -2.04
CA VAL A 91 -4.05 4.76 -1.32
C VAL A 91 -4.28 3.53 -2.19
N ALA A 92 -5.41 3.43 -2.88
CA ALA A 92 -5.71 2.28 -3.74
C ALA A 92 -4.69 2.19 -4.89
N ILE A 93 -4.39 3.32 -5.54
CA ILE A 93 -3.36 3.41 -6.59
C ILE A 93 -2.00 2.97 -6.05
N THR A 94 -1.57 3.54 -4.91
CA THR A 94 -0.29 3.22 -4.28
C THR A 94 -0.17 1.72 -3.99
N VAL A 95 -1.17 1.12 -3.35
CA VAL A 95 -1.16 -0.32 -3.02
C VAL A 95 -1.12 -1.16 -4.31
N ILE A 96 -1.93 -0.82 -5.31
CA ILE A 96 -1.97 -1.54 -6.58
C ILE A 96 -0.63 -1.46 -7.31
N HIS A 97 0.03 -0.31 -7.32
CA HIS A 97 1.35 -0.11 -7.91
C HIS A 97 2.40 -0.98 -7.23
N GLU A 98 2.49 -0.92 -5.89
CA GLU A 98 3.45 -1.70 -5.11
C GLU A 98 3.31 -3.21 -5.36
N ILE A 99 2.06 -3.70 -5.42
CA ILE A 99 1.78 -5.11 -5.72
C ILE A 99 2.13 -5.42 -7.16
N ALA A 100 1.62 -4.65 -8.11
CA ALA A 100 1.84 -4.88 -9.53
C ALA A 100 3.33 -4.97 -9.86
N HIS A 101 4.13 -4.01 -9.37
CA HIS A 101 5.59 -4.02 -9.54
C HIS A 101 6.24 -5.24 -8.89
N HIS A 102 5.81 -5.63 -7.68
CA HIS A 102 6.31 -6.83 -7.03
C HIS A 102 6.06 -8.11 -7.86
N PHE A 103 4.91 -8.20 -8.53
CA PHE A 103 4.53 -9.33 -9.39
C PHE A 103 5.00 -9.19 -10.85
N GLY A 104 5.76 -8.15 -11.19
CA GLY A 104 6.33 -7.94 -12.52
C GLY A 104 5.34 -7.39 -13.56
N ILE A 105 4.27 -6.73 -13.12
CA ILE A 105 3.36 -5.95 -13.95
C ILE A 105 3.91 -4.53 -14.04
N ASP A 106 4.00 -3.99 -15.26
CA ASP A 106 4.53 -2.66 -15.53
C ASP A 106 3.45 -1.56 -15.50
N ASP A 107 3.90 -0.30 -15.49
CA ASP A 107 3.02 0.88 -15.48
C ASP A 107 2.14 0.96 -16.72
N GLU A 108 2.62 0.52 -17.88
CA GLU A 108 1.83 0.51 -19.11
C GLU A 108 0.58 -0.35 -18.93
N ARG A 109 0.76 -1.54 -18.35
CA ARG A 109 -0.36 -2.45 -18.06
C ARG A 109 -1.30 -1.89 -17.00
N LEU A 110 -0.78 -1.18 -15.99
CA LEU A 110 -1.60 -0.53 -14.96
C LEU A 110 -2.46 0.60 -15.54
N HIS A 111 -1.90 1.44 -16.40
CA HIS A 111 -2.64 2.48 -17.11
C HIS A 111 -3.79 1.91 -17.95
N GLU A 112 -3.57 0.79 -18.65
CA GLU A 112 -4.63 0.10 -19.41
C GLU A 112 -5.79 -0.38 -18.53
N LEU A 113 -5.50 -0.70 -17.26
CA LEU A 113 -6.47 -1.17 -16.27
C LEU A 113 -7.15 -0.04 -15.50
N GLY A 114 -6.76 1.22 -15.75
CA GLY A 114 -7.31 2.41 -15.10
C GLY A 114 -6.65 2.79 -13.78
N TRP A 115 -5.44 2.29 -13.52
CA TRP A 115 -4.67 2.50 -12.29
C TRP A 115 -3.32 3.17 -12.58
N GLY A 116 -3.28 4.10 -13.53
CA GLY A 116 -2.07 4.83 -13.90
C GLY A 116 -2.06 6.24 -13.34
#